data_AF-A0A3M2B5S7-F1
#
_entry.id   AF-A0A3M2B5S7-F1
#
_cell.length_a   1.000
_cell.length_b   1.000
_cell.length_c   1.000
_cell.angle_alpha   90.00
_cell.angle_beta   90.00
_cell.angle_gamma   90.00
#
_symmetry.space_group_name_H-M   'P 1'
#
loop_
_entity.id
_entity.type
_entity.pdbx_description
1 polymer ?
#
loop_
_entity_poly.entity_id
_entity_poly.type
_entity_poly.pdbx_seq_one_letter_code
_entity_poly.pdbx_strand_id
1 'polypeptide(L)'
;MADLGFCVGFGLVAVVDGLNASGDPIRRIVVATMAAVYAWRLGFHLFVHRIADKPEDARYRSLRKQLGRWSEVCAFVYFQGQAVAVVVLSVPLLVLMAAPTPFGGIWDWLGVMIGVVGVGGEAWADWQLAQFKADSRNRNKVCQIGWWRYSRHPNYFFDVVHWWAYPVMGLVHPNGWLTMIAPLVMMWALLRVSGVPYAEAQALASKGEAYRRYQATTSVFIPWRPKRRDKTMTRNPQ
;
A
#
# COMPACT_ATOMS: atom_id res chain seq x y z
N MET A 1 10.84 2.03 -10.65
CA MET A 1 10.47 1.23 -11.83
C MET A 1 9.91 -0.13 -11.45
N ALA A 2 10.55 -0.93 -10.58
CA ALA A 2 10.02 -2.26 -10.24
C ALA A 2 8.62 -2.24 -9.60
N ASP A 3 8.32 -1.29 -8.71
CA ASP A 3 6.98 -1.15 -8.10
C ASP A 3 5.88 -0.85 -9.14
N LEU A 4 6.22 -0.13 -10.23
CA LEU A 4 5.30 0.10 -11.36
C LEU A 4 5.13 -1.19 -12.17
N GLY A 5 6.22 -1.95 -12.35
CA GLY A 5 6.18 -3.27 -12.96
C GLY A 5 5.29 -4.25 -12.18
N PHE A 6 5.32 -4.21 -10.85
CA PHE A 6 4.38 -4.95 -10.00
C PHE A 6 2.92 -4.55 -10.28
N CYS A 7 2.61 -3.25 -10.31
CA CYS A 7 1.24 -2.78 -10.58
C CYS A 7 0.74 -3.25 -11.95
N VAL A 8 1.57 -3.07 -12.99
CA VAL A 8 1.22 -3.49 -14.36
C VAL A 8 1.08 -5.01 -14.46
N GLY A 9 2.03 -5.76 -13.90
CA GLY A 9 2.02 -7.22 -13.89
C GLY A 9 0.82 -7.79 -13.12
N PHE A 10 0.54 -7.26 -11.94
CA PHE A 10 -0.61 -7.65 -11.12
C PHE A 10 -1.94 -7.34 -11.82
N GLY A 11 -2.07 -6.15 -12.41
CA GLY A 11 -3.24 -5.79 -13.21
C GLY A 11 -3.44 -6.69 -14.43
N LEU A 12 -2.35 -7.03 -15.14
CA LEU A 12 -2.41 -7.95 -16.28
C LEU A 12 -2.84 -9.36 -15.86
N VAL A 13 -2.26 -9.90 -14.77
CA VAL A 13 -2.64 -11.22 -14.25
C VAL A 13 -4.12 -11.23 -13.83
N ALA A 14 -4.60 -10.19 -13.15
CA ALA A 14 -6.02 -10.09 -12.78
C ALA A 14 -6.96 -10.11 -13.99
N VAL A 15 -6.60 -9.42 -15.09
CA VAL A 15 -7.38 -9.45 -16.34
C VAL A 15 -7.31 -10.82 -17.00
N VAL A 16 -6.12 -11.42 -17.10
CA VAL A 16 -5.93 -12.75 -17.72
C VAL A 16 -6.70 -13.82 -16.95
N ASP A 17 -6.59 -13.84 -15.62
CA ASP A 17 -7.35 -14.77 -14.77
C ASP A 17 -8.86 -14.52 -14.91
N GLY A 18 -9.27 -13.25 -14.94
CA GLY A 18 -10.66 -12.86 -15.15
C GLY A 18 -11.24 -13.39 -16.47
N LEU A 19 -10.43 -13.46 -17.53
CA LEU A 19 -10.83 -13.98 -18.85
C LEU A 19 -10.75 -15.51 -18.97
N ASN A 20 -9.87 -16.18 -18.20
CA ASN A 20 -9.59 -17.61 -18.39
C ASN A 20 -10.13 -18.52 -17.26
N ALA A 21 -10.43 -17.99 -16.08
CA ALA A 21 -10.95 -18.81 -14.97
C ALA A 21 -12.31 -19.45 -15.31
N SER A 22 -12.60 -20.62 -14.76
CA SER A 22 -13.82 -21.38 -15.07
C SER A 22 -15.00 -21.10 -14.14
N GLY A 23 -14.83 -20.25 -13.12
CA GLY A 23 -15.86 -19.93 -12.13
C GLY A 23 -16.94 -18.98 -12.66
N ASP A 24 -17.77 -18.51 -11.73
CA ASP A 24 -18.91 -17.62 -12.03
C ASP A 24 -18.48 -16.35 -12.80
N PRO A 25 -19.09 -16.03 -13.96
CA PRO A 25 -18.69 -14.89 -14.78
C PRO A 25 -18.78 -13.54 -14.06
N ILE A 26 -19.80 -13.33 -13.22
CA ILE A 26 -19.99 -12.06 -12.50
C ILE A 26 -18.90 -11.91 -11.45
N ARG A 27 -18.63 -12.96 -10.66
CA ARG A 27 -17.55 -12.99 -9.68
C ARG A 27 -16.20 -12.67 -10.32
N ARG A 28 -15.91 -13.29 -11.48
CA ARG A 28 -14.69 -13.03 -12.24
C ARG A 28 -14.53 -11.57 -12.63
N ILE A 29 -15.57 -10.96 -13.19
CA ILE A 29 -15.57 -9.55 -13.59
C ILE A 29 -15.38 -8.63 -12.38
N VAL A 30 -16.09 -8.89 -11.28
CA VAL A 30 -16.01 -8.05 -10.06
C VAL A 30 -14.62 -8.09 -9.45
N VAL A 31 -14.08 -9.30 -9.22
CA VAL A 31 -12.74 -9.46 -8.62
C VAL A 31 -11.66 -8.89 -9.54
N ALA A 32 -11.75 -9.11 -10.85
CA ALA A 32 -10.80 -8.56 -11.82
C ALA A 32 -10.85 -7.03 -11.84
N THR A 33 -12.05 -6.44 -11.79
CA THR A 33 -12.24 -4.99 -11.75
C THR A 33 -11.67 -4.40 -10.48
N MET A 34 -11.91 -5.00 -9.32
CA MET A 34 -11.36 -4.54 -8.04
C MET A 34 -9.82 -4.54 -8.06
N ALA A 35 -9.21 -5.63 -8.54
CA ALA A 35 -7.76 -5.73 -8.66
C ALA A 35 -7.18 -4.75 -9.69
N ALA A 36 -7.86 -4.56 -10.83
CA ALA A 36 -7.44 -3.62 -11.87
C ALA A 36 -7.52 -2.16 -11.39
N VAL A 37 -8.60 -1.79 -10.68
CA VAL A 37 -8.76 -0.45 -10.08
C VAL A 37 -7.64 -0.19 -9.06
N TYR A 38 -7.34 -1.16 -8.20
CA TYR A 38 -6.22 -1.07 -7.25
C TYR A 38 -4.88 -0.89 -7.98
N ALA A 39 -4.58 -1.76 -8.95
CA ALA A 39 -3.35 -1.75 -9.73
C ALA A 39 -3.15 -0.42 -10.48
N TRP A 40 -4.20 0.05 -11.15
CA TRP A 40 -4.21 1.32 -11.87
C TRP A 40 -3.97 2.49 -10.94
N ARG A 41 -4.71 2.54 -9.82
CA ARG A 41 -4.60 3.64 -8.84
C ARG A 41 -3.20 3.71 -8.24
N LEU A 42 -2.65 2.58 -7.80
CA LEU A 42 -1.31 2.52 -7.22
C LEU A 42 -0.25 2.85 -8.28
N GLY A 43 -0.36 2.27 -9.48
CA GLY A 43 0.54 2.54 -10.60
C GLY A 43 0.55 4.01 -11.01
N PHE A 44 -0.63 4.63 -11.12
CA PHE A 44 -0.77 6.06 -11.42
C PHE A 44 -0.17 6.93 -10.33
N HIS A 45 -0.45 6.65 -9.05
CA HIS A 45 0.14 7.39 -7.93
C HIS A 45 1.67 7.33 -7.94
N LEU A 46 2.23 6.13 -8.15
CA LEU A 46 3.68 5.93 -8.22
C LEU A 46 4.28 6.64 -9.44
N PHE A 47 3.62 6.57 -10.58
CA PHE A 47 4.06 7.25 -11.80
C PHE A 47 4.12 8.77 -11.57
N VAL A 48 3.01 9.38 -11.15
CA VAL A 48 2.90 10.83 -10.98
C VAL A 48 3.81 11.37 -9.89
N HIS A 49 3.94 10.69 -8.75
CA HIS A 49 4.63 11.25 -7.58
C HIS A 49 6.08 10.77 -7.40
N ARG A 50 6.49 9.71 -8.09
CA ARG A 50 7.85 9.16 -7.95
C ARG A 50 8.64 9.11 -9.25
N ILE A 51 8.00 9.05 -10.42
CA ILE A 51 8.69 8.85 -11.70
C ILE A 51 8.65 10.10 -12.56
N ALA A 52 7.46 10.67 -12.77
CA ALA A 52 7.31 11.95 -13.45
C ALA A 52 8.00 13.05 -12.61
N ASP A 53 8.90 13.79 -13.25
CA ASP A 53 9.58 14.98 -12.71
C ASP A 53 10.61 14.81 -11.59
N LYS A 54 11.20 13.62 -11.40
CA LYS A 54 12.34 13.45 -10.48
C LYS A 54 13.59 12.94 -11.18
N PRO A 55 14.67 13.73 -11.31
CA PRO A 55 15.96 13.18 -11.69
C PRO A 55 16.36 12.13 -10.66
N GLU A 56 17.00 11.05 -11.11
CA GLU A 56 17.42 9.91 -10.27
C GLU A 56 17.99 10.44 -8.94
N ASP A 57 17.39 10.04 -7.83
CA ASP A 57 17.70 10.60 -6.51
C ASP A 57 19.20 10.41 -6.23
N ALA A 58 19.90 11.46 -5.80
CA ALA A 58 21.35 11.44 -5.58
C ALA A 58 21.77 10.31 -4.63
N ARG A 59 20.85 9.87 -3.76
CA ARG A 59 20.98 8.72 -2.87
C ARG A 59 21.09 7.38 -3.60
N TYR A 60 20.34 7.17 -4.68
CA TYR A 60 20.44 5.94 -5.47
C TYR A 60 21.77 5.89 -6.21
N ARG A 61 22.25 7.04 -6.72
CA ARG A 61 23.59 7.12 -7.32
C ARG A 61 24.70 6.81 -6.30
N SER A 62 24.60 7.34 -5.07
CA SER A 62 25.60 7.05 -4.03
C SER A 62 25.54 5.59 -3.57
N LEU A 63 24.34 5.02 -3.43
CA LEU A 63 24.16 3.61 -3.06
C LEU A 63 24.68 2.66 -4.15
N ARG A 64 24.44 2.99 -5.41
CA ARG A 64 24.95 2.23 -6.57
C ARG A 64 26.47 2.27 -6.63
N LYS A 65 27.07 3.43 -6.33
CA LYS A 65 28.54 3.57 -6.19
C LYS A 65 29.11 2.77 -5.01
N GLN A 66 28.42 2.73 -3.87
CA GLN A 66 28.86 1.95 -2.70
C GLN A 66 28.73 0.44 -2.89
N LEU A 67 27.69 -0.02 -3.60
CA LEU A 67 27.45 -1.44 -3.85
C LEU A 67 28.24 -2.00 -5.05
N GLY A 68 28.69 -1.14 -5.98
CA GLY A 68 29.47 -1.56 -7.15
C GLY A 68 28.76 -2.65 -7.96
N ARG A 69 29.45 -3.77 -8.23
CA ARG A 69 28.92 -4.94 -8.95
C ARG A 69 27.71 -5.60 -8.26
N TRP A 70 27.57 -5.42 -6.94
CA TRP A 70 26.42 -5.95 -6.20
C TRP A 70 25.14 -5.14 -6.45
N SER A 71 25.25 -3.90 -6.95
CA SER A 71 24.07 -3.07 -7.21
C SER A 71 23.15 -3.67 -8.27
N GLU A 72 23.71 -4.29 -9.31
CA GLU A 72 22.95 -4.98 -10.37
C GLU A 72 22.33 -6.27 -9.85
N VAL A 73 23.06 -7.03 -9.05
CA VAL A 73 22.54 -8.25 -8.40
C VAL A 73 21.39 -7.92 -7.45
N CYS A 74 21.54 -6.90 -6.60
CA CYS A 74 20.48 -6.44 -5.70
C CYS A 74 19.25 -5.94 -6.47
N ALA A 75 19.45 -5.19 -7.57
CA ALA A 75 18.36 -4.76 -8.42
C ALA A 75 17.64 -5.96 -9.05
N PHE A 76 18.39 -6.92 -9.60
CA PHE A 76 17.84 -8.15 -10.17
C PHE A 76 17.02 -8.93 -9.13
N VAL A 77 17.58 -9.18 -7.94
CA VAL A 77 16.87 -9.85 -6.84
C VAL A 77 15.61 -9.09 -6.43
N TYR A 78 15.65 -7.75 -6.40
CA TYR A 78 14.47 -6.93 -6.12
C TYR A 78 13.38 -7.11 -7.20
N PHE A 79 13.76 -7.10 -8.48
CA PHE A 79 12.83 -7.35 -9.59
C PHE A 79 12.22 -8.76 -9.53
N GLN A 80 13.04 -9.78 -9.24
CA GLN A 80 12.53 -11.15 -9.06
C GLN A 80 11.57 -11.24 -7.87
N GLY A 81 11.87 -10.53 -6.77
CA GLY A 81 10.98 -10.42 -5.62
C GLY A 81 9.61 -9.83 -5.99
N GLN A 82 9.57 -8.82 -6.86
CA GLN A 82 8.31 -8.26 -7.37
C GLN A 82 7.55 -9.27 -8.25
N ALA A 83 8.24 -10.02 -9.11
CA ALA A 83 7.60 -11.06 -9.92
C ALA A 83 6.98 -12.17 -9.05
N VAL A 84 7.71 -12.62 -8.02
CA VAL A 84 7.19 -13.57 -7.02
C VAL A 84 5.99 -12.96 -6.27
N ALA A 85 6.05 -11.68 -5.89
CA ALA A 85 4.94 -11.01 -5.23
C ALA A 85 3.68 -10.96 -6.12
N VAL A 86 3.81 -10.72 -7.43
CA VAL A 86 2.68 -10.78 -8.38
C VAL A 86 2.03 -12.17 -8.35
N VAL A 87 2.81 -13.24 -8.44
CA VAL A 87 2.29 -14.63 -8.42
C VAL A 87 1.62 -14.94 -7.08
N VAL A 88 2.27 -14.59 -5.96
CA VAL A 88 1.72 -14.87 -4.63
C VAL A 88 0.42 -14.11 -4.39
N LEU A 89 0.36 -12.84 -4.80
CA LEU A 89 -0.83 -12.00 -4.62
C LEU A 89 -1.93 -12.27 -5.65
N SER A 90 -1.66 -12.99 -6.74
CA SER A 90 -2.71 -13.44 -7.67
C SER A 90 -3.45 -14.69 -7.18
N VAL A 91 -2.85 -15.51 -6.30
CA VAL A 91 -3.50 -16.71 -5.74
C VAL A 91 -4.87 -16.40 -5.12
N PRO A 92 -5.05 -15.38 -4.25
CA PRO A 92 -6.35 -14.97 -3.75
C PRO A 92 -7.37 -14.66 -4.84
N LEU A 93 -6.95 -13.99 -5.92
CA LEU A 93 -7.83 -13.65 -7.04
C LEU A 93 -8.27 -14.91 -7.77
N LEU A 94 -7.32 -15.77 -8.13
CA LEU A 94 -7.59 -17.02 -8.83
C LEU A 94 -8.54 -17.93 -8.03
N VAL A 95 -8.34 -18.04 -6.71
CA VAL A 95 -9.23 -18.80 -5.81
C VAL A 95 -10.67 -18.31 -5.89
N LEU A 96 -10.89 -16.99 -5.87
CA LEU A 96 -12.22 -16.43 -5.99
C LEU A 96 -12.78 -16.56 -7.41
N MET A 97 -11.97 -16.30 -8.43
CA MET A 97 -12.39 -16.36 -9.84
C MET A 97 -12.68 -17.77 -10.33
N ALA A 98 -12.08 -18.79 -9.72
CA ALA A 98 -12.34 -20.20 -10.01
C ALA A 98 -13.53 -20.77 -9.21
N ALA A 99 -14.11 -20.01 -8.27
CA ALA A 99 -15.23 -20.49 -7.48
C ALA A 99 -16.49 -20.63 -8.36
N PRO A 100 -17.15 -21.81 -8.38
CA PRO A 100 -18.35 -22.05 -9.19
C PRO A 100 -19.62 -21.47 -8.58
N THR A 101 -19.54 -21.00 -7.34
CA THR A 101 -20.64 -20.40 -6.59
C THR A 101 -21.02 -19.04 -7.19
N PRO A 102 -22.31 -18.82 -7.52
CA PRO A 102 -22.77 -17.56 -8.09
C PRO A 102 -22.39 -16.36 -7.21
N PHE A 103 -22.10 -15.23 -7.85
CA PHE A 103 -21.93 -13.96 -7.15
C PHE A 103 -23.28 -13.46 -6.59
N GLY A 104 -23.24 -12.80 -5.44
CA GLY A 104 -24.38 -12.06 -4.89
C GLY A 104 -24.70 -12.39 -3.44
N GLY A 105 -23.91 -13.27 -2.81
CA GLY A 105 -24.02 -13.54 -1.39
C GLY A 105 -23.64 -12.31 -0.55
N ILE A 106 -24.06 -12.29 0.72
CA ILE A 106 -23.73 -11.21 1.66
C ILE A 106 -22.21 -10.95 1.76
N TRP A 107 -21.41 -12.01 1.74
CA TRP A 107 -19.96 -11.95 1.81
C TRP A 107 -19.32 -11.31 0.58
N ASP A 108 -19.95 -11.45 -0.59
CA ASP A 108 -19.50 -10.80 -1.82
C ASP A 108 -19.66 -9.29 -1.71
N TRP A 109 -20.84 -8.83 -1.31
CA TRP A 109 -21.13 -7.40 -1.15
C TRP A 109 -20.32 -6.77 -0.02
N LEU A 110 -20.11 -7.48 1.10
CA LEU A 110 -19.22 -7.02 2.17
C LEU A 110 -17.78 -6.88 1.67
N GLY A 111 -17.28 -7.84 0.88
CA GLY A 111 -15.97 -7.74 0.25
C GLY A 111 -15.87 -6.54 -0.69
N VAL A 112 -16.87 -6.32 -1.55
CA VAL A 112 -16.91 -5.16 -2.45
C VAL A 112 -16.87 -3.86 -1.65
N MET A 113 -17.68 -3.76 -0.59
CA MET A 113 -17.72 -2.59 0.28
C MET A 113 -16.36 -2.32 0.93
N ILE A 114 -15.70 -3.34 1.48
CA ILE A 114 -14.35 -3.25 2.04
C ILE A 114 -13.35 -2.76 0.98
N GLY A 115 -13.42 -3.30 -0.24
CA GLY A 115 -12.57 -2.90 -1.34
C GLY A 115 -12.74 -1.42 -1.71
N VAL A 116 -13.98 -0.95 -1.78
CA VAL A 116 -14.32 0.46 -2.06
C VAL A 116 -13.83 1.38 -0.95
N VAL A 117 -14.06 1.02 0.33
CA VAL A 117 -13.58 1.79 1.48
C VAL A 117 -12.05 1.83 1.53
N GLY A 118 -11.38 0.72 1.23
CA GLY A 118 -9.93 0.64 1.14
C GLY A 118 -9.38 1.58 0.06
N VAL A 119 -9.76 1.38 -1.20
CA VAL A 119 -9.24 2.21 -2.31
C VAL A 119 -9.62 3.70 -2.13
N GLY A 120 -10.86 3.98 -1.72
CA GLY A 120 -11.34 5.34 -1.50
C GLY A 120 -10.63 6.04 -0.34
N GLY A 121 -10.46 5.34 0.79
CA GLY A 121 -9.74 5.85 1.95
C GLY A 121 -8.27 6.11 1.66
N GLU A 122 -7.63 5.23 0.89
CA GLU A 122 -6.25 5.39 0.46
C GLU A 122 -6.08 6.61 -0.47
N ALA A 123 -6.95 6.74 -1.48
CA ALA A 123 -6.98 7.90 -2.38
C ALA A 123 -7.19 9.21 -1.61
N TRP A 124 -8.09 9.21 -0.64
CA TRP A 124 -8.36 10.38 0.19
C TRP A 124 -7.16 10.76 1.07
N ALA A 125 -6.52 9.79 1.71
CA ALA A 125 -5.33 10.01 2.52
C ALA A 125 -4.17 10.59 1.67
N ASP A 126 -3.95 10.06 0.47
CA ASP A 126 -2.92 10.56 -0.43
C ASP A 126 -3.25 11.96 -0.97
N TRP A 127 -4.53 12.24 -1.29
CA TRP A 127 -4.96 13.58 -1.67
C TRP A 127 -4.70 14.60 -0.54
N GLN A 128 -5.00 14.26 0.71
CA GLN A 128 -4.69 15.11 1.87
C GLN A 128 -3.18 15.42 1.95
N LEU A 129 -2.33 14.43 1.73
CA LEU A 129 -0.88 14.60 1.73
C LEU A 129 -0.40 15.45 0.55
N ALA A 130 -0.97 15.25 -0.64
CA ALA A 130 -0.63 15.99 -1.85
C ALA A 130 -0.97 17.47 -1.70
N GLN A 131 -2.19 17.78 -1.23
CA GLN A 131 -2.62 19.16 -0.95
C GLN A 131 -1.73 19.83 0.11
N PHE A 132 -1.38 19.10 1.18
CA PHE A 132 -0.46 19.63 2.20
C PHE A 132 0.91 19.98 1.62
N LYS A 133 1.46 19.15 0.73
CA LYS A 133 2.78 19.35 0.10
C LYS A 133 2.79 20.44 -0.97
N ALA A 134 1.65 20.69 -1.63
CA ALA A 134 1.53 21.72 -2.65
C ALA A 134 1.70 23.15 -2.10
N ASP A 135 1.34 23.38 -0.83
CA ASP A 135 1.53 24.67 -0.17
C ASP A 135 3.00 24.87 0.27
N SER A 136 3.66 25.89 -0.31
CA SER A 136 5.06 26.23 -0.02
C SER A 136 5.30 26.58 1.45
N ARG A 137 4.27 27.04 2.18
CA ARG A 137 4.33 27.34 3.63
C ARG A 137 4.47 26.08 4.48
N ASN A 138 4.26 24.91 3.90
CA ASN A 138 4.40 23.61 4.56
C ASN A 138 5.76 22.94 4.30
N ARG A 139 6.69 23.62 3.62
CA ARG A 139 8.08 23.15 3.51
C ARG A 139 8.63 22.81 4.90
N ASN A 140 9.24 21.63 5.02
CA ASN A 140 9.80 21.05 6.25
C ASN A 140 8.79 20.77 7.39
N LYS A 141 7.48 20.93 7.16
CA LYS A 141 6.45 20.58 8.14
C LYS A 141 5.95 19.13 7.99
N VAL A 142 5.37 18.60 9.06
CA VAL A 142 4.76 17.26 9.10
C VAL A 142 3.27 17.39 8.81
N CYS A 143 2.74 16.59 7.89
CA CYS A 143 1.30 16.56 7.61
C CYS A 143 0.60 15.94 8.82
N GLN A 144 -0.37 16.67 9.38
CA GLN A 144 -1.25 16.18 10.46
C GLN A 144 -2.71 16.50 10.15
N ILE A 145 -3.06 16.61 8.86
CA ILE A 145 -4.40 16.94 8.39
C ILE A 145 -5.21 15.67 8.17
N GLY A 146 -6.45 15.64 8.65
CA GLY A 146 -7.37 14.54 8.41
C GLY A 146 -6.86 13.21 8.95
N TRP A 147 -6.75 12.18 8.11
CA TRP A 147 -6.29 10.85 8.52
C TRP A 147 -4.85 10.86 9.03
N TRP A 148 -4.01 11.77 8.51
CA TRP A 148 -2.64 11.96 8.98
C TRP A 148 -2.57 12.49 10.42
N ARG A 149 -3.69 12.96 11.00
CA ARG A 149 -3.73 13.26 12.44
C ARG A 149 -3.75 11.98 13.28
N TYR A 150 -4.35 10.90 12.78
CA TYR A 150 -4.66 9.69 13.56
C TYR A 150 -3.70 8.54 13.28
N SER A 151 -3.08 8.52 12.10
CA SER A 151 -2.06 7.55 11.73
C SER A 151 -0.93 8.25 10.99
N ARG A 152 0.30 7.74 11.13
CA ARG A 152 1.47 8.18 10.37
C ARG A 152 1.49 7.64 8.95
N HIS A 153 0.77 6.56 8.69
CA HIS A 153 0.64 5.93 7.37
C HIS A 153 -0.81 5.50 7.10
N PRO A 154 -1.76 6.45 7.08
CA PRO A 154 -3.18 6.12 6.89
C PRO A 154 -3.47 5.54 5.51
N ASN A 155 -2.73 5.95 4.48
CA ASN A 155 -2.80 5.37 3.15
C ASN A 155 -2.45 3.87 3.19
N TYR A 156 -1.34 3.48 3.80
CA TYR A 156 -0.99 2.05 3.94
C TYR A 156 -2.01 1.25 4.74
N PHE A 157 -2.67 1.88 5.73
CA PHE A 157 -3.77 1.23 6.44
C PHE A 157 -4.92 0.89 5.49
N PHE A 158 -5.36 1.85 4.69
CA PHE A 158 -6.43 1.65 3.73
C PHE A 158 -6.07 0.71 2.58
N ASP A 159 -4.80 0.69 2.17
CA ASP A 159 -4.25 -0.33 1.27
C ASP A 159 -4.47 -1.73 1.86
N VAL A 160 -4.03 -2.00 3.10
CA VAL A 160 -4.28 -3.30 3.74
C VAL A 160 -5.78 -3.59 3.91
N VAL A 161 -6.61 -2.59 4.21
CA VAL A 161 -8.08 -2.75 4.27
C VAL A 161 -8.62 -3.26 2.93
N HIS A 162 -8.16 -2.73 1.79
CA HIS A 162 -8.58 -3.23 0.48
C HIS A 162 -8.29 -4.74 0.34
N TRP A 163 -7.12 -5.20 0.77
CA TRP A 163 -6.74 -6.61 0.69
C TRP A 163 -7.57 -7.55 1.59
N TRP A 164 -8.25 -7.02 2.60
CA TRP A 164 -9.24 -7.78 3.38
C TRP A 164 -10.55 -8.06 2.63
N ALA A 165 -10.78 -7.42 1.48
CA ALA A 165 -11.94 -7.70 0.64
C ALA A 165 -11.98 -9.17 0.19
N TYR A 166 -10.85 -9.69 -0.30
CA TYR A 166 -10.78 -11.04 -0.90
C TYR A 166 -11.06 -12.16 0.11
N PRO A 167 -10.50 -12.12 1.34
CA PRO A 167 -10.87 -13.06 2.37
C PRO A 167 -12.30 -13.04 2.80
N VAL A 168 -12.90 -11.86 2.89
CA VAL A 168 -14.32 -11.75 3.24
C VAL A 168 -15.17 -12.43 2.17
N MET A 169 -14.89 -12.20 0.88
CA MET A 169 -15.53 -12.95 -0.21
C MET A 169 -15.21 -14.46 -0.18
N GLY A 170 -14.02 -14.80 0.31
CA GLY A 170 -13.46 -16.15 0.42
C GLY A 170 -14.15 -17.04 1.46
N LEU A 171 -14.77 -16.46 2.50
CA LEU A 171 -15.18 -17.18 3.72
C LEU A 171 -16.03 -18.43 3.48
N VAL A 172 -16.83 -18.46 2.41
CA VAL A 172 -17.77 -19.55 2.11
C VAL A 172 -17.25 -20.54 1.06
N HIS A 173 -16.06 -20.32 0.50
CA HIS A 173 -15.50 -21.18 -0.55
C HIS A 173 -14.51 -22.19 0.05
N PRO A 174 -14.47 -23.45 -0.42
CA PRO A 174 -13.60 -24.49 0.14
C PRO A 174 -12.11 -24.10 0.22
N ASN A 175 -11.61 -23.41 -0.80
CA ASN A 175 -10.22 -22.93 -0.87
C ASN A 175 -10.07 -21.47 -0.43
N GLY A 176 -11.14 -20.86 0.09
CA GLY A 176 -11.19 -19.44 0.41
C GLY A 176 -10.20 -19.01 1.47
N TRP A 177 -9.76 -19.89 2.36
CA TRP A 177 -8.72 -19.60 3.35
C TRP A 177 -7.38 -19.17 2.72
N LEU A 178 -7.07 -19.60 1.49
CA LEU A 178 -5.87 -19.18 0.75
C LEU A 178 -5.88 -17.68 0.43
N THR A 179 -7.04 -17.04 0.39
CA THR A 179 -7.13 -15.59 0.17
C THR A 179 -6.50 -14.78 1.32
N MET A 180 -6.29 -15.36 2.50
CA MET A 180 -5.54 -14.75 3.61
C MET A 180 -4.10 -14.40 3.26
N ILE A 181 -3.54 -15.03 2.23
CA ILE A 181 -2.23 -14.69 1.69
C ILE A 181 -2.15 -13.19 1.37
N ALA A 182 -3.21 -12.61 0.78
CA ALA A 182 -3.24 -11.21 0.35
C ALA A 182 -2.96 -10.21 1.50
N PRO A 183 -3.82 -10.11 2.53
CA PRO A 183 -3.62 -9.12 3.60
C PRO A 183 -2.37 -9.40 4.43
N LEU A 184 -1.96 -10.67 4.60
CA LEU A 184 -0.77 -11.02 5.38
C LEU A 184 0.52 -10.58 4.67
N VAL A 185 0.65 -10.91 3.37
CA VAL A 185 1.80 -10.51 2.56
C VAL A 185 1.88 -8.99 2.45
N MET A 186 0.75 -8.33 2.18
CA MET A 186 0.72 -6.86 2.05
C MET A 186 1.02 -6.15 3.36
N MET A 187 0.45 -6.61 4.48
CA MET A 187 0.76 -6.03 5.79
C MET A 187 2.24 -6.19 6.13
N TRP A 188 2.83 -7.37 5.90
CA TRP A 188 4.26 -7.59 6.12
C TRP A 188 5.12 -6.71 5.22
N ALA A 189 4.83 -6.67 3.91
CA ALA A 189 5.57 -5.87 2.95
C ALA A 189 5.56 -4.38 3.30
N LEU A 190 4.38 -3.84 3.65
CA LEU A 190 4.22 -2.43 4.00
C LEU A 190 4.85 -2.09 5.36
N LEU A 191 4.67 -2.91 6.38
CA LEU A 191 5.12 -2.56 7.73
C LEU A 191 6.61 -2.87 7.98
N ARG A 192 7.18 -3.87 7.28
CA ARG A 192 8.52 -4.39 7.59
C ARG A 192 9.53 -4.24 6.48
N VAL A 193 9.09 -4.24 5.21
CA VAL A 193 10.00 -4.24 4.07
C VAL A 193 10.08 -2.86 3.44
N SER A 194 9.09 -2.46 2.65
CA SER A 194 9.19 -1.33 1.72
C SER A 194 8.43 -0.07 2.14
N GLY A 195 7.30 -0.21 2.84
CA GLY A 195 6.37 0.90 3.10
C GLY A 195 6.86 1.85 4.21
N VAL A 196 6.58 1.48 5.45
CA VAL A 196 6.81 2.29 6.65
C VAL A 196 8.30 2.57 6.90
N PRO A 197 9.22 1.58 6.89
CA PRO A 197 10.61 1.84 7.26
C PRO A 197 11.30 2.90 6.40
N TYR A 198 11.12 2.81 5.07
CA TYR A 198 11.71 3.77 4.14
C TYR A 198 11.05 5.14 4.22
N ALA A 199 9.72 5.20 4.35
CA ALA A 199 8.99 6.47 4.46
C ALA A 199 9.36 7.22 5.75
N GLU A 200 9.48 6.51 6.88
CA GLU A 200 9.88 7.13 8.14
C GLU A 200 11.34 7.57 8.15
N ALA A 201 12.25 6.77 7.58
CA ALA A 201 13.65 7.15 7.44
C ALA A 201 13.81 8.44 6.60
N GLN A 202 13.08 8.54 5.49
CA GLN A 202 13.09 9.75 4.66
C GLN A 202 12.47 10.96 5.38
N ALA A 203 11.37 10.75 6.11
CA ALA A 203 10.74 11.82 6.88
C ALA A 203 11.63 12.32 8.03
N LEU A 204 12.35 11.42 8.71
CA LEU A 204 13.33 11.78 9.73
C LEU A 204 14.50 12.58 9.14
N ALA A 205 15.05 12.13 8.02
CA ALA A 205 16.15 12.82 7.34
C ALA A 205 15.77 14.24 6.88
N SER A 206 14.53 14.43 6.44
CA SER A 206 14.05 15.72 5.91
C SER A 206 13.46 16.67 6.96
N LYS A 207 12.84 16.17 8.04
CA LYS A 207 12.07 16.98 9.00
C LYS A 207 12.60 16.92 10.44
N GLY A 208 13.56 16.04 10.73
CA GLY A 208 14.24 15.94 12.01
C GLY A 208 13.30 15.84 13.22
N GLU A 209 13.52 16.72 14.20
CA GLU A 209 12.77 16.78 15.46
C GLU A 209 11.26 16.93 15.28
N ALA A 210 10.81 17.64 14.24
CA ALA A 210 9.38 17.78 13.98
C ALA A 210 8.71 16.42 13.74
N TYR A 211 9.38 15.52 13.02
CA TYR A 211 8.86 14.18 12.77
C TYR A 211 9.02 13.26 13.99
N ARG A 212 10.09 13.37 14.78
CA ARG A 212 10.22 12.63 16.05
C ARG A 212 9.08 12.95 17.01
N ARG A 213 8.70 14.22 17.13
CA ARG A 213 7.54 14.64 17.94
C ARG A 213 6.23 14.03 17.45
N TYR A 214 6.06 13.92 16.13
CA TYR A 214 4.90 13.27 15.54
C TYR A 214 4.90 11.75 15.79
N GLN A 215 6.07 11.10 15.70
CA GLN A 215 6.22 9.68 16.04
C GLN A 215 5.85 9.36 17.49
N ALA A 216 6.17 10.25 18.44
CA ALA A 216 5.88 10.06 19.85
C ALA A 216 4.38 10.12 20.19
N THR A 217 3.58 10.80 19.37
CA THR A 217 2.17 11.12 19.68
C THR A 217 1.18 10.37 18.79
N THR A 218 1.59 9.95 17.59
CA THR A 218 0.69 9.41 16.56
C THR A 218 0.99 7.95 16.26
N SER A 219 -0.08 7.15 16.17
CA SER A 219 -0.03 5.73 15.83
C SER A 219 0.64 5.50 14.47
N VAL A 220 1.46 4.45 14.35
CA VAL A 220 2.18 4.17 13.10
C VAL A 220 1.22 3.85 11.96
N PHE A 221 0.24 2.98 12.23
CA PHE A 221 -0.52 2.32 11.18
C PHE A 221 -2.03 2.41 11.41
N ILE A 222 -2.54 1.81 12.48
CA ILE A 222 -3.97 1.84 12.80
C ILE A 222 -4.37 3.28 13.19
N PRO A 223 -5.35 3.91 12.51
CA PRO A 223 -5.84 5.23 12.90
C PRO A 223 -6.33 5.25 14.34
N TRP A 224 -5.65 6.02 15.20
CA TRP A 224 -5.95 6.09 16.62
C TRP A 224 -5.82 7.51 17.16
N ARG A 225 -6.47 7.79 18.29
CA ARG A 225 -6.39 9.10 18.94
C ARG A 225 -4.93 9.41 19.34
N PRO A 226 -4.40 10.60 18.99
CA PRO A 226 -3.05 10.99 19.39
C PRO A 226 -2.89 11.04 20.90
N LYS A 227 -1.73 10.60 21.39
CA LYS A 227 -1.38 10.70 22.81
C LYS A 227 -1.23 12.17 23.19
N ARG A 228 -1.82 12.58 24.32
CA ARG A 228 -1.54 13.89 24.91
C ARG A 228 -0.09 13.92 25.38
N ARG A 229 0.60 15.02 25.10
CA ARG A 229 1.93 15.26 25.64
C ARG A 229 1.77 15.71 27.09
N ASP A 230 2.33 14.97 28.04
CA ASP A 230 2.46 15.46 29.41
C ASP A 230 3.40 16.67 29.41
N LYS A 231 2.96 17.76 30.04
CA LYS A 231 3.69 19.03 30.11
C LYS A 231 4.98 18.94 30.92
N THR A 232 5.23 17.83 31.63
CA THR A 232 6.33 17.65 32.58
C THR A 232 7.72 17.53 31.94
N MET A 233 7.85 17.26 30.64
CA MET A 233 9.15 17.23 29.93
C MET A 233 9.61 18.60 29.40
N THR A 234 8.97 19.70 29.79
CA THR A 234 9.40 21.08 29.43
C THR A 234 10.24 21.78 30.49
N ARG A 235 10.62 21.09 31.58
CA ARG A 235 11.61 21.62 32.52
C ARG A 235 13.01 21.11 32.16
N ASN A 236 13.74 21.94 31.43
CA ASN A 236 15.19 21.90 31.30
C ASN A 236 15.85 21.97 32.69
N PRO A 237 16.94 21.24 32.97
CA PRO A 237 18.02 21.77 33.79
C PRO A 237 18.90 22.65 32.91
N GLN A 238 19.20 23.85 33.43
CA GLN A 238 20.15 24.82 32.90
C GLN A 238 21.58 24.29 32.90
#